data_AF-A0A7W7RB39-F1
#
_entry.id   AF-A0A7W7RB39-F1
#
_cell.length_a   1.000
_cell.length_b   1.000
_cell.length_c   1.000
_cell.angle_alpha   90.00
_cell.angle_beta   90.00
_cell.angle_gamma   90.00
#
_symmetry.space_group_name_H-M   'P 1'
#
loop_
_entity.id
_entity.type
_entity.pdbx_description
1 polymer ?
#
loop_
_entity_poly.entity_id
_entity_poly.type
_entity_poly.pdbx_seq_one_letter_code
_entity_poly.pdbx_strand_id
1 'polypeptide(L)'
;MTAVNVPGPEPEWETASSYQGGRRNPAFQQSMWEFAASSFRVVAGLQPPLEALAARLRLTVERGWEDLGSVDVAMFRIEKTDFALSELEGAPVPYTFVWVSRSVDDVEAALDTLLNALGIGRRALAFRGSVEAGFENCNGRPG
;
A
#
# COMPACT_ATOMS: atom_id res chain seq x y z
N MET A 1 42.72 -11.40 -6.73
CA MET A 1 41.87 -10.24 -6.37
C MET A 1 41.91 -10.11 -4.85
N THR A 2 42.46 -9.03 -4.32
CA THR A 2 42.38 -8.70 -2.89
C THR A 2 41.00 -8.12 -2.60
N ALA A 3 40.28 -8.69 -1.64
CA ALA A 3 38.97 -8.21 -1.24
C ALA A 3 39.08 -6.85 -0.55
N VAL A 4 38.18 -5.93 -0.88
CA VAL A 4 38.03 -4.65 -0.17
C VAL A 4 37.43 -4.93 1.21
N ASN A 5 38.06 -4.44 2.28
CA ASN A 5 37.54 -4.56 3.64
C ASN A 5 36.52 -3.45 3.91
N VAL A 6 35.31 -3.82 4.33
CA VAL A 6 34.25 -2.88 4.73
C VAL A 6 34.16 -2.88 6.25
N PRO A 7 34.29 -1.71 6.91
CA PRO A 7 34.16 -1.62 8.37
C PRO A 7 32.74 -1.98 8.82
N GLY A 8 32.60 -2.47 10.05
CA GLY A 8 31.29 -2.66 10.69
C GLY A 8 30.60 -1.32 11.00
N PRO A 9 29.33 -1.33 11.41
CA PRO A 9 28.61 -0.12 11.79
C PRO A 9 29.18 0.50 13.07
N GLU A 10 29.09 1.83 13.18
CA GLU A 10 29.46 2.53 14.41
C GLU A 10 28.48 2.16 15.55
N PRO A 11 28.94 1.93 16.79
CA PRO A 11 28.08 1.45 17.89
C PRO A 11 26.93 2.39 18.26
N GLU A 12 27.07 3.69 17.98
CA GLU A 12 26.05 4.69 18.24
C GLU A 12 24.96 4.79 17.16
N TRP A 13 25.13 4.14 16.00
CA TRP A 13 24.14 4.19 14.92
C TRP A 13 22.86 3.48 15.33
N GLU A 14 21.75 4.20 15.17
CA GLU A 14 20.41 3.62 15.30
C GLU A 14 20.07 2.72 14.10
N THR A 15 19.07 1.86 14.24
CA THR A 15 18.57 1.04 13.13
C THR A 15 18.08 1.95 11.99
N ALA A 16 18.52 1.68 10.76
CA ALA A 16 18.22 2.52 9.61
C ALA A 16 16.70 2.67 9.36
N SER A 17 15.91 1.64 9.68
CA SER A 17 14.45 1.59 9.48
C SER A 17 13.62 2.14 10.65
N SER A 18 14.25 2.73 11.67
CA SER A 18 13.54 3.30 12.83
C SER A 18 13.71 4.81 12.86
N TYR A 19 12.83 5.51 13.59
CA TYR A 19 12.99 6.94 13.82
C TYR A 19 14.28 7.22 14.59
N GLN A 20 15.20 8.00 13.98
CA GLN A 20 16.58 8.16 14.46
C GLN A 20 16.76 9.48 15.24
N GLY A 21 16.09 9.59 16.39
CA GLY A 21 15.87 10.81 17.19
C GLY A 21 17.11 11.59 17.69
N GLY A 22 18.27 11.48 17.05
CA GLY A 22 19.44 12.33 17.26
C GLY A 22 20.78 11.62 17.05
N ARG A 23 20.81 10.28 16.98
CA ARG A 23 22.02 9.47 16.76
C ARG A 23 21.95 8.76 15.41
N ARG A 24 22.20 9.55 14.38
CA ARG A 24 21.86 9.20 13.01
C ARG A 24 22.79 8.14 12.46
N ASN A 25 22.19 7.02 12.11
CA ASN A 25 22.71 6.24 11.01
C ASN A 25 22.79 7.16 9.78
N PRO A 26 23.87 7.14 8.98
CA PRO A 26 23.94 7.95 7.76
C PRO A 26 22.83 7.60 6.75
N ALA A 27 22.20 6.43 6.89
CA ALA A 27 21.08 5.99 6.08
C ALA A 27 19.76 5.99 6.87
N PHE A 28 18.70 6.46 6.23
CA PHE A 28 17.31 6.15 6.60
C PHE A 28 16.78 5.13 5.60
N GLN A 29 16.39 3.95 6.09
CA GLN A 29 15.91 2.86 5.26
C GLN A 29 14.38 2.89 5.19
N GLN A 30 13.88 3.08 3.98
CA GLN A 30 12.48 2.87 3.65
C GLN A 30 12.26 1.47 3.10
N SER A 31 11.04 0.94 3.24
CA SER A 31 10.65 -0.24 2.47
C SER A 31 10.41 0.14 1.00
N MET A 32 10.49 -0.83 0.09
CA MET A 32 10.15 -0.59 -1.32
C MET A 32 8.72 -0.09 -1.48
N TRP A 33 7.80 -0.62 -0.67
CA TRP A 33 6.41 -0.18 -0.66
C TRP A 33 6.27 1.25 -0.14
N GLU A 34 6.88 1.60 0.99
CA GLU A 34 6.83 2.94 1.58
C GLU A 34 7.34 4.00 0.58
N PHE A 35 8.43 3.69 -0.13
CA PHE A 35 8.92 4.55 -1.19
C PHE A 35 7.92 4.67 -2.35
N ALA A 36 7.38 3.54 -2.82
CA ALA A 36 6.47 3.50 -3.96
C ALA A 36 5.12 4.17 -3.68
N ALA A 37 4.55 3.97 -2.48
CA ALA A 37 3.25 4.46 -2.05
C ALA A 37 3.14 6.00 -2.13
N SER A 38 4.27 6.72 -2.08
CA SER A 38 4.33 8.17 -2.31
C SER A 38 3.71 8.61 -3.65
N SER A 39 3.78 7.74 -4.67
CA SER A 39 3.21 7.98 -6.00
C SER A 39 1.75 7.57 -6.15
N PHE A 40 1.15 7.04 -5.08
CA PHE A 40 -0.22 6.55 -5.05
C PHE A 40 -1.07 7.31 -4.01
N ARG A 41 -2.38 7.15 -4.11
CA ARG A 41 -3.34 7.59 -3.10
C ARG A 41 -4.36 6.50 -2.86
N VAL A 42 -4.80 6.35 -1.61
CA VAL A 42 -5.95 5.48 -1.28
C VAL A 42 -7.20 6.10 -1.89
N VAL A 43 -7.99 5.27 -2.58
CA VAL A 43 -9.25 5.69 -3.22
C VAL A 43 -10.46 4.90 -2.74
N ALA A 44 -10.26 3.74 -2.11
CA ALA A 44 -11.31 2.89 -1.59
C ALA A 44 -10.79 1.85 -0.60
N GLY A 45 -11.71 1.25 0.14
CA GLY A 45 -11.51 -0.01 0.86
C GLY A 45 -12.44 -1.07 0.31
N LEU A 46 -11.93 -2.28 0.09
CA LEU A 46 -12.69 -3.45 -0.33
C LEU A 46 -12.93 -4.38 0.87
N GLN A 47 -14.14 -4.95 0.93
CA GLN A 47 -14.50 -5.95 1.95
C GLN A 47 -13.79 -7.31 1.77
N PRO A 48 -13.60 -7.83 0.54
CA PRO A 48 -12.86 -9.08 0.38
C PRO A 48 -11.39 -8.96 0.82
N PRO A 49 -10.80 -10.04 1.36
CA PRO A 49 -9.41 -10.04 1.81
C PRO A 49 -8.44 -9.97 0.63
N LEU A 50 -7.24 -9.43 0.87
CA LEU A 50 -6.21 -9.21 -0.15
C LEU A 50 -5.86 -10.52 -0.88
N GLU A 51 -5.73 -11.63 -0.14
CA GLU A 51 -5.39 -12.94 -0.69
C GLU A 51 -6.38 -13.39 -1.79
N ALA A 52 -7.68 -13.21 -1.56
CA ALA A 52 -8.71 -13.61 -2.52
C ALA A 52 -8.67 -12.73 -3.79
N LEU A 53 -8.44 -11.42 -3.63
CA LEU A 53 -8.32 -10.47 -4.73
C LEU A 53 -7.04 -10.72 -5.55
N ALA A 54 -5.92 -10.98 -4.87
CA ALA A 54 -4.65 -11.32 -5.49
C ALA A 54 -4.75 -12.64 -6.27
N ALA A 55 -5.35 -13.68 -5.68
CA ALA A 55 -5.55 -14.96 -6.35
C ALA A 55 -6.40 -14.84 -7.62
N ARG A 56 -7.47 -14.01 -7.59
CA ARG A 56 -8.35 -13.76 -8.74
C ARG A 56 -7.61 -13.19 -9.95
N LEU A 57 -6.61 -12.35 -9.72
CA LEU A 57 -5.78 -11.70 -10.74
C LEU A 57 -4.40 -12.37 -10.91
N ARG A 58 -4.12 -13.45 -10.17
CA ARG A 58 -2.83 -14.15 -10.13
C ARG A 58 -1.65 -13.23 -9.78
N LEU A 59 -1.87 -12.33 -8.83
CA LEU A 59 -0.85 -11.40 -8.36
C LEU A 59 0.07 -12.08 -7.34
N THR A 60 1.32 -11.63 -7.32
CA THR A 60 2.24 -11.93 -6.22
C THR A 60 2.05 -10.87 -5.14
N VAL A 61 1.83 -11.31 -3.90
CA VAL A 61 1.78 -10.41 -2.74
C VAL A 61 3.18 -10.32 -2.15
N GLU A 62 3.67 -9.10 -2.00
CA GLU A 62 4.94 -8.79 -1.38
C GLU A 62 4.71 -8.29 0.04
N ARG A 63 5.60 -8.67 0.96
CA ARG A 63 5.58 -8.18 2.34
C ARG A 63 6.57 -7.02 2.48
N GLY A 64 6.06 -5.87 2.90
CA GLY A 64 6.81 -4.67 3.20
C GLY A 64 6.53 -4.16 4.61
N TRP A 65 6.88 -2.90 4.84
CA TRP A 65 6.55 -2.18 6.07
C TRP A 65 6.37 -0.69 5.78
N GLU A 66 5.64 -0.02 6.66
CA GLU A 66 5.54 1.43 6.76
C GLU A 66 5.74 1.81 8.24
N ASP A 67 5.76 3.11 8.54
CA ASP A 67 5.81 3.62 9.92
C ASP A 67 4.77 2.96 10.87
N LEU A 68 3.61 2.56 10.33
CA LEU A 68 2.51 1.95 11.09
C LEU A 68 2.63 0.44 11.32
N GLY A 69 3.56 -0.25 10.64
CA GLY A 69 3.75 -1.69 10.79
C GLY A 69 4.02 -2.43 9.48
N SER A 70 3.92 -3.76 9.53
CA SER A 70 4.04 -4.58 8.32
C SER A 70 2.83 -4.38 7.41
N VAL A 71 3.07 -4.44 6.11
CA VAL A 71 2.02 -4.33 5.09
C VAL A 71 2.22 -5.40 4.04
N ASP A 72 1.16 -6.10 3.72
CA ASP A 72 1.11 -6.98 2.56
C ASP A 72 0.54 -6.18 1.39
N VAL A 73 1.20 -6.24 0.24
CA VAL A 73 0.85 -5.41 -0.91
C VAL A 73 1.03 -6.14 -2.23
N ALA A 74 0.13 -5.88 -3.17
CA ALA A 74 0.27 -6.27 -4.56
C ALA A 74 0.14 -5.04 -5.45
N MET A 75 1.22 -4.67 -6.15
CA MET A 75 1.22 -3.60 -7.15
C MET A 75 1.03 -4.19 -8.55
N PHE A 76 0.19 -3.58 -9.37
CA PHE A 76 -0.12 -4.07 -10.70
C PHE A 76 -0.70 -2.97 -11.59
N ARG A 77 -0.85 -3.29 -12.87
CA ARG A 77 -1.44 -2.39 -13.87
C ARG A 77 -2.62 -3.06 -14.54
N ILE A 78 -3.71 -2.31 -14.71
CA ILE A 78 -4.80 -2.68 -15.60
C ILE A 78 -4.86 -1.60 -16.67
N GLU A 79 -4.78 -2.02 -17.94
CA GLU A 79 -4.62 -1.12 -19.08
C GLU A 79 -3.40 -0.18 -18.91
N LYS A 80 -3.64 1.11 -18.65
CA LYS A 80 -2.60 2.15 -18.43
C LYS A 80 -2.58 2.67 -17.00
N THR A 81 -3.41 2.12 -16.12
CA THR A 81 -3.59 2.62 -14.76
C THR A 81 -2.87 1.72 -13.78
N ASP A 82 -1.99 2.32 -12.98
CA ASP A 82 -1.30 1.65 -11.89
C ASP A 82 -2.18 1.61 -10.64
N PHE A 83 -2.29 0.41 -10.07
CA PHE A 83 -3.00 0.11 -8.85
C PHE A 83 -2.07 -0.53 -7.82
N ALA A 84 -2.43 -0.40 -6.56
CA ALA A 84 -1.97 -1.33 -5.54
C ALA A 84 -3.15 -1.76 -4.66
N LEU A 85 -3.09 -3.00 -4.18
CA LEU A 85 -3.96 -3.51 -3.12
C LEU A 85 -3.10 -3.77 -1.90
N SER A 86 -3.47 -3.23 -0.75
CA SER A 86 -2.71 -3.47 0.48
C SER A 86 -3.59 -3.84 1.68
N GLU A 87 -2.99 -4.57 2.60
CA GLU A 87 -3.56 -4.92 3.89
C GLU A 87 -2.54 -4.60 4.98
N LEU A 88 -2.92 -3.76 5.94
CA LEU A 88 -2.07 -3.36 7.06
C LEU A 88 -2.24 -4.35 8.22
N GLU A 89 -1.13 -4.92 8.69
CA GLU A 89 -1.15 -5.83 9.83
C GLU A 89 -1.64 -5.08 11.09
N GLY A 90 -2.65 -5.65 11.78
CA GLY A 90 -3.21 -5.05 12.99
C GLY A 90 -4.26 -3.96 12.78
N ALA A 91 -4.71 -3.72 11.54
CA ALA A 91 -5.80 -2.79 11.28
C ALA A 91 -7.10 -3.19 12.03
N PRO A 92 -7.80 -2.26 12.71
CA PRO A 92 -9.04 -2.56 13.45
C PRO A 92 -10.17 -3.12 12.58
N VAL A 93 -10.14 -2.80 11.28
CA VAL A 93 -11.09 -3.32 10.30
C VAL A 93 -10.30 -3.88 9.12
N PRO A 94 -10.47 -5.17 8.77
CA PRO A 94 -9.68 -5.82 7.73
C PRO A 94 -10.24 -5.49 6.35
N TYR A 95 -10.07 -4.24 5.92
CA TYR A 95 -10.34 -3.85 4.54
C TYR A 95 -9.06 -3.99 3.71
N THR A 96 -9.20 -4.44 2.47
CA THR A 96 -8.14 -4.30 1.48
C THR A 96 -8.17 -2.87 0.94
N PHE A 97 -7.14 -2.09 1.18
CA PHE A 97 -7.04 -0.73 0.66
C PHE A 97 -6.72 -0.75 -0.83
N VAL A 98 -7.47 0.03 -1.60
CA VAL A 98 -7.25 0.25 -3.01
C VAL A 98 -6.48 1.55 -3.18
N TRP A 99 -5.32 1.44 -3.81
CA TRP A 99 -4.46 2.56 -4.16
C TRP A 99 -4.47 2.75 -5.66
N VAL A 100 -4.50 4.00 -6.11
CA VAL A 100 -4.39 4.38 -7.51
C VAL A 100 -3.28 5.41 -7.67
N SER A 101 -2.55 5.35 -8.78
CA SER A 101 -1.53 6.35 -9.09
C SER A 101 -2.10 7.76 -9.00
N ARG A 102 -1.33 8.68 -8.40
CA ARG A 102 -1.73 10.09 -8.29
C ARG A 102 -1.90 10.77 -9.65
N SER A 103 -1.31 10.21 -10.71
CA SER A 103 -1.42 10.72 -12.08
C SER A 103 -2.77 10.48 -12.75
N VAL A 104 -3.66 9.67 -12.14
CA VAL A 104 -4.99 9.41 -12.66
C VAL A 104 -5.91 10.58 -12.32
N ASP A 105 -6.63 11.13 -13.29
CA ASP A 105 -7.62 12.17 -13.04
C ASP A 105 -8.99 11.57 -12.65
N ASP A 106 -9.46 10.58 -13.42
CA ASP A 106 -10.76 9.93 -13.21
C ASP A 106 -10.63 8.67 -12.33
N VAL A 107 -10.72 8.89 -11.02
CA VAL A 107 -10.66 7.82 -10.01
C VAL A 107 -11.83 6.86 -10.10
N GLU A 108 -13.03 7.35 -10.41
CA GLU A 108 -14.23 6.51 -10.45
C GLU A 108 -14.18 5.54 -11.62
N ALA A 109 -13.73 6.00 -12.80
CA ALA A 109 -13.48 5.13 -13.95
C ALA A 109 -12.37 4.10 -13.67
N ALA A 110 -11.30 4.50 -12.98
CA ALA A 110 -10.25 3.59 -12.56
C ALA A 110 -10.78 2.53 -11.58
N LEU A 111 -11.61 2.92 -10.63
CA LEU A 111 -12.22 2.01 -9.66
C LEU A 111 -13.17 1.03 -10.36
N ASP A 112 -14.01 1.48 -11.27
CA ASP A 112 -14.89 0.61 -12.06
C ASP A 112 -14.09 -0.39 -12.91
N THR A 113 -12.98 0.06 -13.49
CA THR A 113 -12.05 -0.81 -14.25
C THR A 113 -11.50 -1.93 -13.36
N LEU A 114 -11.05 -1.59 -12.15
CA LEU A 114 -10.56 -2.58 -11.19
C LEU A 114 -11.66 -3.56 -10.77
N LEU A 115 -12.85 -3.06 -10.40
CA LEU A 115 -13.97 -3.89 -9.99
C LEU A 115 -14.40 -4.87 -11.09
N ASN A 116 -14.46 -4.39 -12.34
CA ASN A 116 -14.75 -5.22 -13.52
C ASN A 116 -13.71 -6.32 -13.72
N ALA A 117 -12.41 -6.01 -13.59
CA ALA A 117 -11.34 -6.99 -13.72
C ALA A 117 -11.41 -8.08 -12.63
N LEU A 118 -11.75 -7.67 -11.40
CA LEU A 118 -11.98 -8.57 -10.28
C LEU A 118 -13.27 -9.41 -10.45
N GLY A 119 -14.22 -8.95 -11.28
CA GLY A 119 -15.52 -9.59 -11.46
C GLY A 119 -16.47 -9.37 -10.28
N ILE A 120 -16.30 -8.26 -9.56
CA ILE A 120 -17.12 -7.89 -8.40
C ILE A 120 -17.79 -6.54 -8.64
N GLY A 121 -18.94 -6.30 -7.98
CA GLY A 121 -19.65 -5.03 -8.08
C GLY A 121 -19.28 -4.04 -6.98
N ARG A 122 -19.74 -2.78 -7.12
CA ARG A 122 -19.55 -1.69 -6.15
C ARG A 122 -20.03 -2.02 -4.72
N ARG A 123 -20.90 -3.03 -4.53
CA ARG A 123 -21.31 -3.53 -3.20
C ARG A 123 -20.17 -4.14 -2.38
N ALA A 124 -19.05 -4.49 -3.01
CA ALA A 124 -17.86 -4.96 -2.30
C ALA A 124 -17.03 -3.82 -1.69
N LEU A 125 -17.35 -2.55 -2.03
CA LEU A 125 -16.69 -1.39 -1.44
C LEU A 125 -17.17 -1.20 -0.02
N ALA A 126 -16.24 -1.04 0.90
CA ALA A 126 -16.51 -0.62 2.26
C ALA A 126 -16.64 0.88 2.40
N PHE A 127 -15.77 1.59 1.70
CA PHE A 127 -15.78 3.03 1.57
C PHE A 127 -15.10 3.41 0.25
N ARG A 128 -15.31 4.66 -0.16
CA ARG A 128 -14.61 5.28 -1.29
C ARG A 128 -14.23 6.72 -0.95
N GLY A 129 -13.30 7.28 -1.68
CA GLY A 129 -12.84 8.66 -1.48
C GLY A 129 -11.35 8.72 -1.20
N SER A 130 -10.87 9.89 -0.81
CA SER A 130 -9.44 10.13 -0.60
C SER A 130 -9.21 10.97 0.65
N VAL A 131 -7.96 11.08 1.08
CA VAL A 131 -7.60 11.97 2.19
C VAL A 131 -7.97 13.42 1.85
N GLU A 132 -7.85 13.81 0.57
CA GLU A 132 -8.13 15.16 0.09
C GLU A 132 -9.63 15.45 -0.03
N ALA A 133 -10.45 14.48 -0.46
CA ALA A 133 -11.89 14.66 -0.69
C ALA A 133 -12.78 14.16 0.47
N GLY A 134 -12.20 13.47 1.46
CA GLY A 134 -12.93 12.72 2.47
C GLY A 134 -13.36 11.33 1.99
N PHE A 135 -13.73 10.47 2.94
CA PHE A 135 -14.21 9.12 2.68
C PHE A 135 -15.72 9.00 2.89
N GLU A 136 -16.41 8.41 1.92
CA GLU A 136 -17.83 8.05 1.98
C GLU A 136 -17.96 6.56 2.30
N ASN A 137 -18.75 6.22 3.32
CA ASN A 137 -19.00 4.83 3.70
C ASN A 137 -20.03 4.19 2.76
N CYS A 138 -19.71 3.02 2.22
CA CYS A 138 -20.58 2.28 1.31
C CYS A 138 -21.35 1.14 2.00
N ASN A 139 -21.01 0.83 3.25
CA ASN A 139 -21.57 -0.28 4.04
C ASN A 139 -22.67 0.15 5.03
N GLY A 140 -23.02 1.44 5.09
CA GLY A 140 -24.01 1.96 6.04
C GLY A 140 -23.57 1.92 7.51
N ARG A 141 -22.29 1.68 7.81
CA ARG A 141 -21.74 1.86 9.16
C ARG A 141 -21.17 3.28 9.29
N PRO A 142 -21.38 4.01 10.39
CA PRO A 142 -20.71 5.28 10.60
C PRO A 142 -19.20 5.05 10.69
N GLY A 143 -18.43 5.97 10.09
CA GLY A 143 -16.99 6.09 10.33
C GLY A 143 -16.69 6.73 11.68
#